data_AF-A0A0J7NYY9-F1
#
_entry.id   AF-A0A0J7NYY9-F1
#
_cell.length_a   1.000
_cell.length_b   1.000
_cell.length_c   1.000
_cell.angle_alpha   90.00
_cell.angle_beta   90.00
_cell.angle_gamma   90.00
#
_symmetry.space_group_name_H-M   'P 1'
#
loop_
_entity.id
_entity.type
_entity.pdbx_description
1 polymer ?
#
loop_
_entity_poly.entity_id
_entity_poly.type
_entity_poly.pdbx_seq_one_letter_code
_entity_poly.pdbx_strand_id
1 'polypeptide(L)' 'MVRRLHLQGYESFLKYVDDLGSAESVYILYTGTKLPDTGESWCPDCVEADPFIERGFETAPEETQLVIVEVGDRSL' A
#
# COMPACT_ATOMS: atom_id res chain seq x y z
N MET A 1 9.41 -0.20 14.42
CA MET A 1 8.42 0.62 13.67
C MET A 1 8.12 -0.02 12.32
N VAL A 2 6.86 -0.12 11.90
CA VAL A 2 6.45 -0.72 10.61
C VAL A 2 7.14 -0.03 9.42
N ARG A 3 7.78 -0.83 8.56
CA ARG A 3 8.42 -0.35 7.33
C ARG A 3 7.37 -0.15 6.25
N ARG A 4 7.28 1.05 5.67
CA ARG A 4 6.33 1.37 4.59
C ARG A 4 7.05 1.52 3.26
N LEU A 5 6.55 0.84 2.24
CA LEU A 5 7.02 0.96 0.86
C LEU A 5 5.84 1.34 -0.02
N HIS A 6 6.01 2.38 -0.84
CA HIS A 6 5.00 2.80 -1.82
C HIS A 6 5.44 2.41 -3.22
N LEU A 7 4.57 1.74 -3.96
CA LEU A 7 4.77 1.30 -5.33
C LEU A 7 3.62 1.78 -6.20
N GLN A 8 3.90 2.02 -7.48
CA GLN A 8 2.89 2.41 -8.45
C GLN A 8 2.90 1.45 -9.63
N GLY A 9 1.74 0.87 -9.90
CA GLY A 9 1.51 -0.04 -11.01
C GLY A 9 2.08 -1.45 -10.84
N TYR A 10 1.66 -2.32 -11.75
CA TYR A 10 1.95 -3.75 -11.74
C TYR A 10 3.45 -4.06 -11.90
N GLU A 11 4.15 -3.38 -12.80
CA GLU A 11 5.58 -3.64 -13.07
C GLU A 11 6.46 -3.33 -11.86
N SER A 12 6.18 -2.24 -11.14
CA SER A 12 6.90 -1.89 -9.91
C SER A 12 6.67 -2.93 -8.82
N PHE A 13 5.45 -3.45 -8.73
CA PHE A 13 5.11 -4.53 -7.80
C PHE A 13 5.80 -5.85 -8.16
N LEU A 14 5.81 -6.24 -9.43
CA LEU A 14 6.52 -7.44 -9.88
C LEU A 14 8.01 -7.39 -9.54
N LYS A 15 8.66 -6.26 -9.83
CA LYS A 15 10.07 -6.07 -9.46
C LYS A 15 10.29 -6.20 -7.95
N TYR A 16 9.40 -5.63 -7.14
CA TYR A 16 9.48 -5.78 -5.69
C TYR A 16 9.35 -7.25 -5.24
N VAL A 17 8.42 -8.00 -5.84
CA VAL A 17 8.20 -9.42 -5.51
C VAL A 17 9.37 -10.29 -5.97
N ASP A 18 9.98 -10.01 -7.12
CA ASP A 18 11.16 -10.74 -7.60
C ASP A 18 12.37 -10.54 -6.67
N ASP A 19 12.51 -9.34 -6.10
CA ASP A 19 13.52 -9.01 -5.10
C ASP A 19 13.11 -9.46 -3.68
N LEU A 20 11.87 -9.94 -3.51
CA LEU A 20 11.34 -10.38 -2.22
C LEU A 20 11.92 -11.76 -1.90
N GLY A 21 13.00 -11.76 -1.13
CA GLY A 21 13.57 -12.98 -0.55
C GLY A 21 12.61 -13.64 0.46
N SER A 22 13.16 -14.37 1.43
CA SER A 22 12.38 -14.87 2.58
C SER A 22 12.04 -13.73 3.55
N ALA A 23 11.22 -12.78 3.13
CA ALA A 23 10.86 -11.63 3.92
C ALA A 23 9.91 -12.02 5.08
N GLU A 24 10.21 -11.46 6.25
CA GLU A 24 9.34 -11.51 7.43
C GLU A 24 8.03 -10.74 7.15
N SER A 25 6.93 -11.20 7.74
CA SER A 25 5.58 -10.60 7.77
C SER A 25 5.35 -9.38 6.86
N VAL A 26 5.16 -9.64 5.56
CA VAL A 26 4.84 -8.63 4.55
C VAL A 26 3.33 -8.57 4.34
N TYR A 27 2.78 -7.36 4.43
CA TYR A 27 1.39 -7.05 4.11
C TYR A 27 1.35 -6.18 2.86
N ILE A 28 0.53 -6.56 1.89
CA ILE A 28 0.38 -5.82 0.63
C ILE A 28 -1.02 -5.18 0.62
N LEU A 29 -1.06 -3.85 0.57
CA LEU A 29 -2.27 -3.05 0.43
C LEU A 29 -2.38 -2.55 -1.01
N TYR A 30 -3.36 -3.04 -1.76
CA TYR A 30 -3.72 -2.47 -3.05
C TYR A 30 -4.72 -1.35 -2.85
N THR A 31 -4.42 -0.17 -3.41
CA THR A 31 -5.27 1.03 -3.28
C THR A 31 -5.35 1.78 -4.60
N GLY A 32 -6.42 2.55 -4.81
CA GLY A 32 -6.54 3.41 -5.98
C GLY A 32 -5.49 4.53 -5.93
N THR A 33 -4.96 4.93 -7.08
CA THR A 33 -4.02 6.04 -7.18
C THR A 33 -4.58 7.32 -6.56
N LYS A 34 -3.72 8.06 -5.88
CA LYS A 34 -4.09 9.32 -5.23
C LYS A 34 -4.36 10.39 -6.28
N LEU A 35 -5.48 11.08 -6.14
CA LEU A 35 -5.84 12.23 -6.96
C LEU A 35 -4.84 13.38 -6.69
N PRO A 36 -4.28 14.03 -7.72
CA PRO A 36 -3.30 15.11 -7.52
C PRO A 36 -3.82 16.29 -6.69
N ASP A 37 -5.12 16.56 -6.77
CA ASP A 37 -5.74 17.74 -6.16
C ASP A 37 -6.04 17.55 -4.67
N THR A 38 -6.36 16.34 -4.24
CA THR A 38 -6.75 16.03 -2.86
C THR A 38 -5.68 15.25 -2.09
N GLY A 39 -4.80 14.54 -2.81
CA GLY A 39 -3.88 13.57 -2.21
C GLY A 39 -4.56 12.30 -1.68
N GLU A 40 -5.86 12.14 -1.92
CA GLU A 40 -6.67 10.99 -1.51
C GLU A 40 -6.88 10.02 -2.67
N SER A 41 -7.10 8.74 -2.37
CA SER A 41 -7.43 7.75 -3.40
C SER A 41 -8.70 8.15 -4.16
N TRP A 42 -8.74 7.91 -5.47
CA TRP A 42 -10.00 8.04 -6.24
C TRP A 42 -11.09 7.06 -5.79
N CYS A 43 -10.71 6.03 -5.02
CA CYS A 43 -11.60 5.00 -4.49
C CYS A 43 -12.11 5.40 -3.10
N PRO A 44 -13.42 5.69 -2.93
CA PRO A 44 -13.99 6.11 -1.65
C PRO A 44 -13.76 5.09 -0.52
N ASP A 45 -13.93 3.80 -0.81
CA ASP A 45 -13.69 2.72 0.16
C ASP A 45 -12.23 2.67 0.62
N CYS A 46 -11.28 2.97 -0.27
CA CYS A 46 -9.86 3.06 0.11
C CYS A 46 -9.61 4.23 1.08
N VAL A 47 -10.27 5.38 0.87
CA VAL A 47 -10.18 6.54 1.76
C VAL A 47 -10.81 6.24 3.12
N GLU A 48 -11.98 5.59 3.14
CA GLU A 48 -12.65 5.21 4.37
C GLU A 48 -11.85 4.17 5.17
N ALA A 49 -11.20 3.22 4.49
CA ALA A 49 -10.43 2.14 5.12
C ALA A 49 -9.08 2.60 5.69
N ASP A 50 -8.41 3.58 5.08
CA ASP A 50 -7.07 4.08 5.44
C ASP A 50 -6.88 4.30 6.96
N PRO A 51 -7.74 5.06 7.68
CA PRO A 51 -7.56 5.29 9.11
C PRO A 51 -7.69 4.03 9.98
N PHE A 52 -8.40 2.99 9.51
CA PHE A 52 -8.53 1.73 10.24
C PHE A 52 -7.34 0.82 9.99
N ILE A 53 -6.84 0.80 8.76
CA ILE A 53 -5.63 0.07 8.39
C ILE A 53 -4.44 0.63 9.18
N GLU A 54 -4.25 1.95 9.18
CA GLU A 54 -3.16 2.60 9.92
C GLU A 54 -3.23 2.29 11.42
N ARG A 55 -4.43 2.34 12.03
CA ARG A 55 -4.64 1.95 13.42
C ARG A 55 -4.27 0.49 13.70
N GLY A 56 -4.54 -0.41 12.75
CA GLY A 56 -4.16 -1.81 12.85
C GLY A 56 -2.63 -1.98 12.95
N PHE A 57 -1.88 -1.18 12.20
CA PHE A 57 -0.41 -1.23 12.19
C PHE A 57 0.27 -0.53 13.37
N GLU A 58 -0.45 0.25 14.19
CA GLU A 58 0.09 0.83 15.44
C GLU A 58 0.56 -0.23 16.43
N THR A 59 -0.03 -1.43 16.38
CA THR A 59 0.30 -2.55 17.29
C THR A 59 1.12 -3.66 16.61
N ALA A 60 1.53 -3.46 15.35
CA ALA A 60 2.26 -4.45 14.60
C ALA A 60 3.72 -4.60 15.08
N PRO A 61 4.31 -5.82 14.99
CA PRO A 61 5.72 -6.04 15.29
C PRO A 61 6.65 -5.15 14.47
N GLU A 62 7.80 -4.78 15.01
CA GLU A 62 8.71 -3.81 14.39
C GLU A 62 9.23 -4.23 13.01
N GLU A 63 9.35 -5.53 12.78
CA GLU A 63 9.84 -6.09 11.52
C GLU A 63 8.79 -6.12 10.40
N THR A 64 7.53 -5.80 10.73
CA THR A 64 6.42 -5.80 9.77
C THR A 64 6.68 -4.83 8.64
N GLN A 65 6.47 -5.29 7.40
CA GLN A 65 6.51 -4.45 6.21
C GLN A 65 5.09 -4.28 5.66
N LEU A 66 4.68 -3.03 5.44
CA LEU A 66 3.48 -2.67 4.69
C LEU A 66 3.88 -2.13 3.32
N VAL A 67 3.43 -2.79 2.26
CA VAL A 67 3.67 -2.41 0.86
C VAL A 67 2.37 -1.87 0.30
N ILE A 68 2.34 -0.58 0.00
CA ILE A 68 1.18 0.13 -0.55
C ILE A 68 1.37 0.20 -2.06
N VAL A 69 0.49 -0.46 -2.79
CA VAL A 69 0.53 -0.58 -4.25
C VAL A 69 -0.62 0.23 -4.83
N GLU A 70 -0.30 1.37 -5.44
CA GLU A 70 -1.26 2.16 -6.20
C GLU A 70 -1.52 1.48 -7.55
N VAL A 71 -2.77 1.03 -7.75
CA VAL A 71 -3.14 0.20 -8.92
C VAL A 71 -3.29 0.98 -10.22
N GLY A 72 -3.17 2.31 -10.17
CA GLY A 72 -3.39 3.21 -11.29
C GLY A 72 -4.70 3.99 -11.17
N ASP A 73 -5.01 4.73 -12.23
CA ASP A 73 -6.18 5.59 -12.32
C ASP A 73 -7.47 4.79 -12.51
N ARG A 74 -8.59 5.38 -12.08
CA ARG A 74 -9.92 4.83 -12.37
C ARG A 74 -10.21 5.00 -13.86
N SER A 75 -10.31 3.89 -14.59
CA SER A 75 -10.85 3.92 -15.96
C SER A 75 -12.28 4.46 -15.92
N LEU A 76 -12.53 5.51 -16.72
CA LEU A 76 -13.84 6.14 -16.90
C LEU A 76 -14.88 5.16 -17.45
#